data_AF-A0A5F8GB30-F1
#
_entry.id   AF-A0A5F8GB30-F1
#
_cell.length_a   1.000
_cell.length_b   1.000
_cell.length_c   1.000
_cell.angle_alpha   90.00
_cell.angle_beta   90.00
_cell.angle_gamma   90.00
#
_symmetry.space_group_name_H-M   'P 1'
#
loop_
_entity.id
_entity.type
_entity.pdbx_description
1 polymer ?
#
loop_
_entity_poly.entity_id
_entity_poly.type
_entity_poly.pdbx_seq_one_letter_code
_entity_poly.pdbx_strand_id
1 'polypeptide(L)' 'IPEEEREKKLATCSRHRFCYIPPNPPENFWEVGFPSNQSCVVRGYIKEDLDPCPCPKSRQPYNAMFSPKGKEQKT' A
#
# COMPACT_ATOMS: atom_id res chain seq x y z
N ILE A 1 -15.50 -9.69 -32.04
CA ILE A 1 -16.97 -9.88 -31.84
C ILE A 1 -17.59 -8.51 -32.01
N PRO A 2 -18.52 -8.32 -32.96
CA PRO A 2 -19.22 -7.06 -33.13
C PRO A 2 -19.91 -6.67 -31.80
N GLU A 3 -19.89 -5.38 -31.48
CA GLU A 3 -20.32 -4.83 -30.18
C GLU A 3 -21.76 -5.24 -29.83
N GLU A 4 -22.64 -5.23 -30.83
CA GLU A 4 -24.06 -5.56 -30.71
C GLU A 4 -24.31 -7.02 -30.26
N GLU A 5 -23.48 -7.97 -30.71
CA GLU A 5 -23.62 -9.38 -30.29
C GLU A 5 -23.12 -9.61 -28.87
N ARG A 6 -22.18 -8.79 -28.39
CA ARG A 6 -21.65 -8.86 -27.02
C ARG A 6 -22.70 -8.42 -26.01
N GLU A 7 -23.44 -7.36 -26.31
CA GLU A 7 -24.52 -6.86 -25.46
C GLU A 7 -25.66 -7.86 -25.31
N LYS A 8 -26.11 -8.46 -26.43
CA LYS A 8 -27.14 -9.50 -26.42
C LYS A 8 -26.72 -10.71 -25.57
N LYS A 9 -25.46 -11.16 -25.71
CA LYS A 9 -24.91 -12.27 -24.92
C LYS A 9 -24.78 -11.95 -23.42
N LEU A 10 -24.46 -10.71 -23.06
CA LEU A 10 -24.42 -10.24 -21.66
C LEU A 10 -25.82 -10.20 -21.05
N ALA A 11 -26.81 -9.70 -21.80
CA ALA A 11 -28.20 -9.61 -21.37
C ALA A 11 -28.85 -10.99 -21.14
N THR A 12 -28.48 -12.01 -21.93
CA THR A 12 -28.97 -13.39 -21.78
C THR A 12 -28.21 -14.20 -20.72
N CYS A 13 -27.11 -13.67 -20.16
CA CYS A 13 -26.32 -14.41 -19.18
C CYS A 13 -26.97 -14.36 -17.78
N SER A 14 -26.76 -15.41 -16.97
CA SER A 14 -27.23 -15.60 -15.58
C SER A 14 -27.57 -14.29 -14.83
N ARG A 15 -28.66 -14.29 -14.03
CA ARG A 15 -29.09 -13.12 -13.22
C ARG A 15 -27.95 -12.44 -12.45
N HIS A 16 -26.97 -13.21 -11.97
CA HIS A 16 -25.80 -12.66 -11.30
C HIS A 16 -24.93 -11.79 -12.22
N ARG A 17 -24.64 -12.24 -13.45
CA ARG A 17 -23.87 -11.48 -14.44
C ARG A 17 -24.64 -10.31 -15.04
N PHE A 18 -25.97 -10.41 -15.07
CA PHE A 18 -26.84 -9.31 -15.48
C PHE A 18 -26.75 -8.13 -14.49
N CYS A 19 -26.74 -8.41 -13.18
CA CYS A 19 -26.67 -7.36 -12.15
C CYS A 19 -25.23 -6.97 -11.76
N TYR A 20 -24.29 -7.91 -11.83
CA TYR A 20 -22.88 -7.70 -11.49
C TYR A 20 -22.03 -7.66 -12.75
N ILE A 21 -21.80 -6.44 -13.22
CA ILE A 21 -20.79 -6.16 -14.24
C ILE A 21 -19.47 -5.92 -13.48
N PRO A 22 -18.46 -6.79 -13.62
CA PRO A 22 -17.17 -6.53 -13.01
C PRO A 22 -16.61 -5.21 -13.59
N PRO A 23 -15.97 -4.37 -12.77
CA PRO A 23 -15.32 -3.18 -13.28
C PRO A 23 -14.29 -3.59 -14.33
N ASN A 24 -14.12 -2.74 -15.33
CA ASN A 24 -13.05 -2.95 -16.30
C ASN A 24 -11.72 -3.01 -15.56
N PRO A 25 -10.76 -3.84 -16.04
CA PRO A 25 -9.43 -3.87 -15.48
C PRO A 25 -8.85 -2.45 -15.50
N PRO A 26 -8.13 -2.03 -14.44
CA PRO A 26 -7.46 -0.75 -14.42
C PRO A 26 -6.55 -0.56 -15.63
N GLU A 27 -6.32 0.69 -16.01
CA GLU A 27 -5.33 1.02 -17.01
C GLU A 27 -3.98 0.41 -16.61
N ASN A 28 -3.33 -0.28 -17.54
CA ASN A 28 -2.05 -0.97 -17.36
C ASN A 28 -2.07 -2.31 -16.58
N PHE A 29 -3.24 -2.84 -16.18
CA PHE A 29 -3.32 -4.11 -15.43
C PHE A 29 -2.69 -5.32 -16.16
N TRP A 30 -2.78 -5.33 -17.50
CA TRP A 30 -2.23 -6.40 -18.36
C TRP A 30 -0.85 -6.08 -18.95
N GLU A 31 -0.16 -5.06 -18.46
CA GLU A 31 1.21 -4.81 -18.91
C GLU A 31 2.15 -5.90 -18.41
N VAL A 32 2.89 -6.50 -19.35
CA VAL A 32 3.84 -7.57 -19.06
C VAL A 32 5.17 -6.94 -18.63
N GLY A 33 5.21 -6.45 -17.39
CA GLY A 33 6.44 -5.88 -16.82
C GLY A 33 6.18 -5.02 -15.59
N PHE A 34 7.20 -4.88 -14.75
CA PHE A 34 7.15 -3.91 -13.67
C PHE A 34 7.37 -2.50 -14.25
N PRO A 35 6.45 -1.54 -14.01
CA PRO A 35 6.67 -0.17 -14.42
C PRO A 35 7.92 0.41 -13.77
N SER A 36 8.59 1.32 -14.47
CA SER A 36 9.68 2.10 -13.88
C SER A 36 9.14 2.97 -12.75
N ASN A 37 10.01 3.38 -11.82
CA ASN A 37 9.67 4.34 -10.77
C ASN A 37 9.03 5.62 -11.33
N GLN A 38 9.54 6.14 -12.45
CA GLN A 38 8.97 7.29 -13.14
C GLN A 38 7.54 7.03 -13.63
N SER A 39 7.30 5.87 -14.26
CA SER A 39 5.95 5.48 -14.69
C SER A 39 4.99 5.27 -13.52
N CYS A 40 5.47 4.73 -12.39
CA CYS A 40 4.69 4.59 -11.17
C CYS A 40 4.26 5.94 -10.58
N VAL A 41 5.11 6.97 -10.64
CA VAL A 41 4.76 8.34 -10.22
C VAL A 41 3.73 8.94 -11.16
N VAL A 42 3.94 8.87 -12.48
CA VAL A 42 2.99 9.38 -13.49
C VAL A 42 1.61 8.73 -13.36
N ARG A 43 1.58 7.42 -13.07
CA ARG A 43 0.34 6.65 -12.83
C ARG A 43 -0.28 6.89 -11.46
N GLY A 44 0.41 7.61 -10.57
CA GLY A 44 -0.05 7.88 -9.21
C GLY A 44 0.04 6.70 -8.23
N TYR A 45 0.79 5.65 -8.57
CA TYR A 45 1.05 4.52 -7.67
C TYR A 45 2.01 4.92 -6.54
N ILE A 46 2.94 5.84 -6.81
CA ILE A 46 3.87 6.40 -5.84
C ILE A 46 3.47 7.86 -5.62
N LYS A 47 3.15 8.22 -4.37
CA LYS A 47 3.04 9.62 -3.95
C LYS A 47 4.43 10.12 -3.61
N GLU A 48 4.89 11.14 -4.33
CA GLU A 48 6.07 11.91 -3.95
C GLU A 48 5.67 12.80 -2.75
N ASP A 49 5.77 12.25 -1.54
CA ASP A 49 5.58 13.01 -0.31
C ASP A 49 6.76 13.99 -0.17
N LEU A 50 6.47 15.29 -0.31
CA LEU A 50 7.46 16.36 -0.12
C LEU A 50 7.89 16.48 1.35
N ASP A 51 7.05 15.99 2.27
CA ASP A 51 7.33 15.91 3.69
C ASP A 51 7.75 14.48 4.02
N PRO A 52 9.05 14.17 4.16
CA PRO A 52 9.46 12.87 4.65
C PRO A 52 8.82 12.68 6.02
N CYS A 53 7.95 11.66 6.13
CA CYS A 53 7.37 11.26 7.41
C CYS A 53 8.52 11.18 8.42
N PRO A 54 8.45 11.90 9.57
CA PRO A 54 9.57 11.96 10.50
C PRO A 54 9.87 10.53 10.94
N CYS A 55 10.94 9.95 10.38
CA CYS A 55 11.33 8.59 10.69
C CYS A 55 11.44 8.49 12.21
N PRO A 56 10.63 7.64 12.87
CA PRO A 56 10.60 7.60 14.32
C PRO A 56 12.01 7.26 14.80
N LYS A 57 12.65 8.23 15.46
CA LYS A 57 14.00 8.02 16.01
C LYS A 57 13.94 6.81 16.92
N SER A 58 14.88 5.88 16.73
CA SER A 58 15.06 4.76 17.65
C SER A 58 15.11 5.30 19.07
N ARG A 59 14.30 4.71 19.97
CA ARG A 59 14.28 5.10 21.37
C ARG A 59 15.69 4.91 21.92
N GLN A 60 16.24 5.95 22.54
CA GLN A 60 17.52 5.83 23.24
C GLN A 60 17.38 4.74 24.33
N PRO A 61 18.33 3.82 24.46
CA PRO A 61 18.31 2.84 25.54
C PRO A 61 18.34 3.57 26.89
N TYR A 62 17.61 3.03 27.87
CA TYR A 62 17.59 3.59 29.22
C TYR A 62 18.94 3.36 29.90
N ASN A 63 19.68 4.43 30.18
CA ASN A 63 20.88 4.37 31.00
C ASN A 63 20.48 4.37 32.47
N ALA A 64 20.43 3.20 33.09
CA ALA A 64 20.20 3.08 34.53
C ALA A 64 21.40 3.65 35.31
N MET A 65 21.22 4.82 35.91
CA MET A 65 22.20 5.41 36.83
C MET A 65 21.97 4.82 38.21
N PHE A 66 22.81 3.87 38.63
CA PHE A 66 22.79 3.35 39.99
C PHE A 66 23.54 4.31 40.91
N SER A 67 22.86 4.81 41.96
CA SER A 67 23.55 5.55 43.03
C SER A 67 24.52 4.62 43.76
N PRO A 68 25.78 5.03 44.00
CA PRO A 68 26.70 4.24 44.80
C PRO A 68 26.11 4.05 46.20
N LYS A 69 25.97 2.79 46.63
CA LYS A 69 25.56 2.44 48.00
C LYS A 69 26.50 3.13 48.99
N GLY A 70 25.94 3.94 49.88
CA GLY A 70 26.68 4.56 50.98
C GLY A 70 27.43 3.48 51.77
N LYS A 71 28.69 3.74 52.08
CA LYS A 71 29.52 2.83 52.88
C LYS A 71 28.89 2.76 54.28
N GLU A 72 28.26 1.65 54.61
CA GLU A 72 27.80 1.40 55.97
C GLU A 72 29.02 1.45 56.90
N GLN A 73 28.98 2.40 57.84
CA GLN A 73 29.98 2.53 58.90
C GLN A 73 29.78 1.35 59.85
N LYS A 74 30.78 0.47 59.90
CA LYS A 74 30.84 -0.65 60.84
C LYS A 74 31.09 -0.05 62.22
N THR A 75 30.14 -0.22 63.14
CA THR A 75 30.35 0.01 64.58
C THR A 75 30.63 -1.33 65.23
#